data_AF-A0A0J6VQ04-F1
#
_entry.id   AF-A0A0J6VQ04-F1
#
_cell.length_a   1.000
_cell.length_b   1.000
_cell.length_c   1.000
_cell.angle_alpha   90.00
_cell.angle_beta   90.00
_cell.angle_gamma   90.00
#
_symmetry.space_group_name_H-M   'P 1'
#
loop_
_entity.id
_entity.type
_entity.pdbx_description
1 polymer ?
#
loop_
_entity_poly.entity_id
_entity_poly.type
_entity_poly.pdbx_seq_one_letter_code
_entity_poly.pdbx_strand_id
1 'polypeptide(L)'
;MAVSTAAAAVAAAAPHALAHVLRRGADLLALGADAGRAWADPADDGDAGDVGKAHVRAYLRMARRSAASGAALAQGVEDLAATLRAEASDAAGARAERAAVLIAGPLGLCYLPAFICLGIVPVIAGLAGDVLRSGML
;
A
#
# COMPACT_ATOMS: atom_id res chain seq x y z
N MET A 1 20.53 -4.24 -3.68
CA MET A 1 21.22 -5.07 -4.69
C MET A 1 21.86 -4.24 -5.83
N ALA A 2 21.15 -3.38 -6.55
CA ALA A 2 21.76 -2.60 -7.64
C ALA A 2 22.86 -1.63 -7.15
N VAL A 3 22.64 -0.95 -6.01
CA VAL A 3 23.61 0.00 -5.45
C VAL A 3 24.86 -0.69 -4.91
N SER A 4 24.72 -1.87 -4.28
CA SER A 4 25.86 -2.63 -3.76
C SER A 4 26.78 -3.14 -4.87
N THR A 5 26.20 -3.72 -5.92
CA THR A 5 26.96 -4.21 -7.09
C THR A 5 27.66 -3.08 -7.84
N ALA A 6 27.00 -1.94 -8.03
CA ALA A 6 27.61 -0.75 -8.62
C ALA A 6 28.77 -0.21 -7.77
N ALA A 7 28.60 -0.09 -6.45
CA ALA A 7 29.67 0.37 -5.56
C ALA A 7 30.87 -0.59 -5.54
N ALA A 8 30.64 -1.90 -5.54
CA ALA A 8 31.70 -2.90 -5.63
C ALA A 8 32.48 -2.81 -6.96
N ALA A 9 31.77 -2.61 -8.08
CA ALA A 9 32.37 -2.43 -9.39
C ALA A 9 33.24 -1.16 -9.46
N VAL A 10 32.72 -0.03 -8.96
CA VAL A 10 33.49 1.24 -8.94
C VAL A 10 34.70 1.14 -8.01
N ALA A 11 34.59 0.40 -6.90
CA ALA A 11 35.71 0.18 -5.98
C ALA A 11 36.92 -0.50 -6.65
N ALA A 12 36.73 -1.26 -7.74
CA ALA A 12 37.82 -1.91 -8.45
C ALA A 12 38.73 -0.93 -9.21
N ALA A 13 38.22 0.24 -9.58
CA ALA A 13 38.95 1.27 -10.32
C ALA A 13 39.20 2.56 -9.52
N ALA A 14 38.68 2.65 -8.29
CA ALA A 14 38.78 3.85 -7.46
C ALA A 14 40.16 3.97 -6.76
N PRO A 15 40.61 5.20 -6.44
CA PRO A 15 41.76 5.43 -5.57
C PRO A 15 41.59 4.75 -4.20
N HIS A 16 42.68 4.30 -3.59
CA HIS A 16 42.67 3.41 -2.42
C HIS A 16 41.75 3.88 -1.27
N ALA A 17 41.77 5.17 -0.94
CA ALA A 17 40.93 5.75 0.11
C ALA A 17 39.42 5.62 -0.19
N LEU A 18 39.01 5.84 -1.44
CA LEU A 18 37.62 5.73 -1.87
C LEU A 18 37.21 4.27 -2.08
N ALA A 19 38.09 3.44 -2.65
CA ALA A 19 37.85 2.02 -2.87
C ALA A 19 37.50 1.29 -1.56
N HIS A 20 38.21 1.59 -0.47
CA HIS A 20 37.95 0.98 0.84
C HIS A 20 36.52 1.28 1.34
N VAL A 21 36.11 2.54 1.27
CA VAL A 21 34.78 2.97 1.72
C VAL A 21 33.67 2.44 0.81
N LEU A 22 33.89 2.42 -0.51
CA LEU A 22 32.96 1.85 -1.47
C LEU A 22 32.73 0.35 -1.25
N ARG A 23 33.81 -0.41 -0.99
CA ARG A 23 33.74 -1.85 -0.74
C ARG A 23 33.00 -2.15 0.56
N ARG A 24 33.34 -1.45 1.64
CA ARG A 24 32.62 -1.56 2.91
C ARG A 24 31.13 -1.26 2.76
N GLY A 25 30.79 -0.17 2.06
CA GLY A 25 29.39 0.18 1.82
C GLY A 25 28.67 -0.86 0.96
N ALA A 26 29.32 -1.37 -0.08
CA ALA A 26 28.80 -2.44 -0.93
C ALA A 26 28.51 -3.72 -0.13
N ASP A 27 29.45 -4.15 0.70
CA ASP A 27 29.32 -5.36 1.52
C ASP A 27 28.19 -5.22 2.54
N LEU A 28 28.12 -4.08 3.24
CA LEU A 28 27.05 -3.80 4.19
C LEU A 28 25.67 -3.78 3.51
N LEU A 29 25.56 -3.13 2.35
CA LEU A 29 24.31 -3.13 1.57
C LEU A 29 23.95 -4.53 1.03
N ALA A 30 24.94 -5.35 0.68
CA ALA A 30 24.72 -6.72 0.24
C ALA A 30 24.22 -7.62 1.39
N LEU A 31 24.66 -7.34 2.61
CA LEU A 31 24.17 -7.99 3.85
C LEU A 31 22.83 -7.43 4.34
N GLY A 32 22.23 -6.46 3.63
CA GLY A 32 20.94 -5.88 3.97
C GLY A 32 20.99 -4.78 5.05
N ALA A 33 22.16 -4.23 5.34
CA ALA A 33 22.26 -3.09 6.25
C ALA A 33 21.57 -1.85 5.68
N ASP A 34 21.05 -1.01 6.56
CA ASP A 34 20.53 0.32 6.20
C ASP A 34 21.60 1.17 5.50
N ALA A 35 21.19 1.95 4.50
CA ALA A 35 22.08 2.76 3.70
C ALA A 35 22.73 3.91 4.50
N GLY A 36 22.06 4.43 5.52
CA GLY A 36 22.64 5.41 6.44
C GLY A 36 23.84 4.82 7.18
N ARG A 37 23.75 3.56 7.59
CA ARG A 37 24.85 2.81 8.23
C ARG A 37 25.93 2.39 7.24
N ALA A 38 25.55 1.93 6.05
CA ALA A 38 26.49 1.49 5.02
C ALA A 38 27.42 2.62 4.53
N TRP A 39 26.90 3.85 4.48
CA TRP A 39 27.61 5.04 4.04
C TRP A 39 28.04 5.97 5.20
N ALA A 40 28.07 5.47 6.43
CA ALA A 40 28.58 6.23 7.57
C ALA A 40 30.09 6.42 7.46
N ASP A 41 30.56 7.62 7.84
CA ASP A 41 31.98 7.94 7.91
C ASP A 41 32.64 7.14 9.05
N PRO A 42 33.62 6.26 8.77
CA PRO A 42 34.31 5.52 9.81
C PRO A 42 35.35 6.37 10.58
N ALA A 43 35.69 7.57 10.09
CA ALA A 43 36.78 8.39 10.64
C ALA A 43 36.28 9.74 11.18
N ASP A 44 35.27 9.72 12.07
CA ASP A 44 34.83 10.90 12.83
C ASP A 44 35.91 11.41 13.82
N ASP A 45 37.04 10.69 13.90
CA ASP A 45 38.19 10.98 14.76
C ASP A 45 39.17 11.97 14.08
N GLY A 46 38.78 13.25 14.05
CA GLY A 46 39.69 14.35 14.44
C GLY A 46 40.95 14.70 13.62
N ASP A 47 41.10 14.35 12.34
CA ASP A 47 42.25 14.82 11.55
C ASP A 47 41.85 15.44 10.19
N ALA A 48 41.87 16.78 10.15
CA ALA A 48 41.38 17.63 9.05
C ALA A 48 42.42 17.94 7.96
N GLY A 49 43.53 17.19 7.89
CA GLY A 49 44.69 17.59 7.09
C GLY A 49 44.74 17.14 5.62
N ASP A 50 43.90 16.21 5.15
CA ASP A 50 44.06 15.60 3.82
C ASP A 50 42.89 15.90 2.87
N VAL A 51 43.19 16.53 1.73
CA VAL A 51 42.25 16.83 0.63
C VAL A 51 41.60 15.55 0.08
N GLY A 52 42.31 14.42 0.14
CA GLY A 52 41.76 13.10 -0.21
C GLY A 52 40.59 12.70 0.69
N LYS A 53 40.69 12.95 2.00
CA LYS A 53 39.61 12.67 2.98
C LYS A 53 38.40 13.58 2.78
N ALA A 54 38.58 14.83 2.32
CA ALA A 54 37.47 15.74 2.07
C ALA A 54 36.52 15.24 0.97
N HIS A 55 37.06 14.72 -0.13
CA HIS A 55 36.27 14.17 -1.24
C HIS A 55 35.51 12.90 -0.84
N VAL A 56 36.15 12.00 -0.08
CA VAL A 56 35.50 10.78 0.46
C VAL A 56 34.34 11.15 1.38
N ARG A 57 34.52 12.14 2.28
CA ARG A 57 33.44 12.63 3.16
C ARG A 57 32.30 13.27 2.39
N ALA A 58 32.60 14.04 1.34
CA ALA A 58 31.58 14.61 0.47
C ALA A 58 30.76 13.52 -0.24
N TYR A 59 31.43 12.51 -0.77
CA TYR A 59 30.78 11.35 -1.38
C TYR A 59 29.87 10.62 -0.38
N LEU A 60 30.37 10.31 0.82
CA LEU A 60 29.59 9.62 1.85
C LEU A 60 28.32 10.39 2.25
N ARG A 61 28.42 11.72 2.43
CA ARG A 61 27.24 12.56 2.71
C ARG A 61 26.24 12.55 1.55
N MET A 62 26.74 12.64 0.31
CA MET A 62 25.89 12.58 -0.89
C MET A 62 25.18 11.23 -1.01
N ALA A 63 25.91 10.13 -0.84
CA ALA A 63 25.38 8.77 -0.90
C ALA A 63 24.29 8.53 0.15
N ARG A 64 24.50 8.99 1.40
CA ARG A 64 23.48 8.92 2.47
C ARG A 64 22.21 9.69 2.11
N ARG A 65 22.35 10.93 1.63
CA ARG A 65 21.21 11.76 1.25
C ARG A 65 20.43 11.15 0.09
N SER A 66 21.14 10.66 -0.91
CA SER A 66 20.53 10.02 -2.09
C SER A 66 19.78 8.74 -1.71
N ALA A 67 20.35 7.93 -0.79
CA ALA A 67 19.67 6.75 -0.29
C ALA A 67 18.41 7.07 0.52
N ALA A 68 18.47 8.08 1.39
CA ALA A 68 17.31 8.52 2.17
C ALA A 68 16.16 9.02 1.26
N SER A 69 16.47 9.82 0.23
CA SER A 69 15.45 10.31 -0.71
C SER A 69 14.86 9.18 -1.57
N GLY A 70 15.67 8.22 -1.99
CA GLY A 70 15.19 7.08 -2.79
C GLY A 70 14.30 6.13 -1.99
N ALA A 71 14.67 5.83 -0.75
CA ALA A 71 13.85 5.02 0.15
C ALA A 71 12.52 5.71 0.49
N ALA A 72 12.54 7.01 0.78
CA ALA A 72 11.32 7.77 1.06
C ALA A 72 10.34 7.79 -0.13
N LEU A 73 10.86 7.94 -1.37
CA LEU A 73 10.04 7.88 -2.57
C LEU A 73 9.43 6.48 -2.78
N ALA A 74 10.23 5.42 -2.60
CA ALA A 74 9.76 4.04 -2.74
C ALA A 74 8.61 3.74 -1.77
N GLN A 75 8.74 4.12 -0.50
CA GLN A 75 7.69 3.97 0.50
C GLN A 75 6.42 4.76 0.11
N GLY A 76 6.56 6.02 -0.32
CA GLY A 76 5.41 6.82 -0.77
C GLY A 76 4.68 6.22 -1.98
N VAL A 77 5.40 5.59 -2.92
CA VAL A 77 4.80 4.89 -4.07
C VAL A 77 4.11 3.58 -3.64
N GLU A 78 4.69 2.85 -2.69
CA GLU A 78 4.07 1.64 -2.12
C GLU A 78 2.75 1.96 -1.42
N ASP A 79 2.73 3.01 -0.58
CA ASP A 79 1.53 3.49 0.11
C ASP A 79 0.46 3.94 -0.90
N LEU A 80 0.83 4.75 -1.88
CA LEU A 80 -0.08 5.19 -2.93
C LEU A 80 -0.66 4.00 -3.71
N ALA A 81 0.17 3.01 -4.04
CA ALA A 81 -0.28 1.81 -4.73
C ALA A 81 -1.24 0.97 -3.87
N ALA A 82 -1.05 0.93 -2.54
CA ALA A 82 -1.99 0.27 -1.63
C ALA A 82 -3.34 0.99 -1.62
N THR A 83 -3.34 2.32 -1.51
CA THR A 83 -4.56 3.14 -1.57
C THR A 83 -5.32 2.93 -2.88
N LEU A 84 -4.64 3.01 -4.02
CA LEU A 84 -5.28 2.83 -5.33
C LEU A 84 -5.88 1.42 -5.52
N ARG A 85 -5.25 0.38 -4.96
CA ARG A 85 -5.82 -0.98 -5.00
C ARG A 85 -7.08 -1.10 -4.14
N ALA A 86 -7.09 -0.47 -2.96
CA ALA A 86 -8.27 -0.46 -2.09
C ALA A 86 -9.44 0.30 -2.74
N GLU A 87 -9.18 1.47 -3.31
CA GLU A 87 -10.20 2.24 -4.05
C GLU A 87 -10.76 1.44 -5.24
N ALA A 88 -9.91 0.70 -5.95
CA ALA A 88 -10.33 -0.15 -7.05
C ALA A 88 -11.23 -1.31 -6.58
N SER A 89 -10.91 -1.95 -5.44
CA SER A 89 -11.76 -3.01 -4.86
C SER A 89 -13.11 -2.46 -4.40
N ASP A 90 -13.13 -1.29 -3.77
CA ASP A 90 -14.37 -0.66 -3.29
C ASP A 90 -15.26 -0.27 -4.47
N ALA A 91 -14.69 0.30 -5.53
CA ALA A 91 -15.40 0.63 -6.75
C ALA A 91 -15.95 -0.62 -7.47
N ALA A 92 -15.25 -1.75 -7.41
CA ALA A 92 -15.74 -3.01 -7.94
C ALA A 92 -16.93 -3.54 -7.11
N GLY A 93 -16.82 -3.50 -5.77
CA GLY A 93 -17.89 -3.87 -4.85
C GLY A 93 -19.16 -3.04 -5.08
N ALA A 94 -19.04 -1.72 -5.12
CA ALA A 94 -20.16 -0.82 -5.34
C ALA A 94 -20.89 -1.07 -6.69
N ARG A 95 -20.14 -1.47 -7.74
CA ARG A 95 -20.75 -1.85 -9.02
C ARG A 95 -21.50 -3.18 -8.92
N ALA A 96 -20.95 -4.15 -8.21
CA ALA A 96 -21.60 -5.45 -8.00
C ALA A 96 -22.90 -5.31 -7.19
N GLU A 97 -22.91 -4.50 -6.13
CA GLU A 97 -24.12 -4.23 -5.33
C GLU A 97 -25.22 -3.58 -6.18
N ARG A 98 -24.88 -2.59 -7.00
CA ARG A 98 -25.83 -1.95 -7.92
C ARG A 98 -26.38 -2.95 -8.94
N ALA A 99 -25.53 -3.82 -9.47
CA ALA A 99 -25.96 -4.86 -10.39
C ALA A 99 -26.93 -5.85 -9.71
N ALA A 100 -26.66 -6.26 -8.47
CA ALA A 100 -27.52 -7.16 -7.72
C ALA A 100 -28.92 -6.56 -7.51
N VAL A 101 -29.02 -5.27 -7.17
CA VAL A 101 -30.32 -4.57 -7.04
C VAL A 101 -31.06 -4.52 -8.38
N LEU A 102 -30.38 -4.22 -9.49
CA LEU A 102 -31.00 -4.19 -10.81
C LEU A 102 -31.47 -5.57 -11.28
N ILE A 103 -30.76 -6.65 -10.93
CA ILE A 103 -31.12 -8.03 -11.27
C ILE A 103 -32.31 -8.51 -10.42
N ALA A 104 -32.29 -8.26 -9.12
CA ALA A 104 -33.32 -8.74 -8.19
C ALA A 104 -34.59 -7.86 -8.17
N GLY A 105 -34.45 -6.57 -8.48
CA GLY A 105 -35.54 -5.58 -8.43
C GLY A 105 -36.79 -5.96 -9.23
N PRO A 106 -36.69 -6.36 -10.52
CA PRO A 106 -37.86 -6.75 -11.32
C PRO A 106 -38.61 -7.95 -10.75
N LEU A 107 -37.88 -8.95 -10.24
CA LEU A 107 -38.50 -10.12 -9.59
C LEU A 107 -39.28 -9.71 -8.34
N GLY A 108 -38.70 -8.85 -7.49
CA GLY A 108 -39.39 -8.30 -6.33
C GLY A 108 -40.64 -7.50 -6.71
N LEU A 109 -40.55 -6.68 -7.77
CA LEU A 109 -41.69 -5.91 -8.29
C LEU A 109 -42.81 -6.80 -8.81
N CYS A 110 -42.49 -7.94 -9.42
CA CYS A 110 -43.47 -8.93 -9.86
C CYS A 110 -44.05 -9.76 -8.70
N TYR A 111 -43.25 -10.07 -7.68
CA TYR A 111 -43.67 -10.91 -6.55
C TYR A 111 -44.54 -10.16 -5.54
N LEU A 112 -44.31 -8.85 -5.37
CA LEU A 112 -45.07 -8.00 -4.45
C LEU A 112 -46.59 -8.02 -4.72
N PRO A 113 -47.11 -7.75 -5.94
CA PRO A 113 -48.54 -7.80 -6.22
C PRO A 113 -49.11 -9.22 -6.08
N ALA A 114 -48.35 -10.25 -6.46
CA ALA A 114 -48.77 -11.64 -6.30
C ALA A 114 -48.95 -12.01 -4.82
N PHE A 115 -48.01 -11.60 -3.96
CA PHE A 115 -48.08 -11.82 -2.51
C PHE A 115 -49.25 -11.08 -1.86
N ILE A 116 -49.55 -9.85 -2.29
CA ILE A 116 -50.70 -9.09 -1.79
C ILE A 116 -52.01 -9.82 -2.13
N CYS A 117 -52.20 -10.19 -3.41
CA CYS A 117 -53.42 -10.83 -3.88
C CYS A 117 -53.63 -12.22 -3.28
N LEU A 118 -52.57 -13.03 -3.19
CA LEU A 118 -52.65 -14.43 -2.77
C LEU A 118 -52.44 -14.65 -1.26
N GLY A 119 -51.75 -13.73 -0.58
CA GLY A 119 -51.39 -13.87 0.83
C GLY A 119 -52.15 -12.93 1.77
N ILE A 120 -52.03 -11.61 1.55
CA ILE A 120 -52.54 -10.61 2.51
C ILE A 120 -54.06 -10.47 2.43
N VAL A 121 -54.61 -10.32 1.22
CA VAL A 121 -56.06 -10.08 1.02
C VAL A 121 -56.92 -11.18 1.66
N PRO A 122 -56.64 -12.48 1.47
CA PRO A 122 -57.43 -13.55 2.09
C PRO A 122 -57.39 -13.53 3.63
N VAL A 123 -56.22 -13.22 4.21
CA VAL A 123 -56.04 -13.20 5.67
C VAL A 123 -56.83 -12.05 6.30
N ILE A 124 -56.80 -10.86 5.71
CA ILE A 124 -57.59 -9.71 6.18
C ILE A 124 -59.09 -10.00 6.06
N ALA A 125 -59.53 -10.59 4.95
CA ALA A 125 -60.93 -10.96 4.77
C ALA A 125 -61.42 -11.96 5.82
N GLY A 126 -60.59 -12.96 6.16
CA GLY A 126 -60.88 -13.91 7.23
C GLY A 126 -60.99 -13.24 8.61
N LEU A 127 -60.01 -12.42 8.97
CA LEU A 127 -60.01 -11.69 10.24
C LEU A 127 -61.18 -10.71 10.38
N ALA A 128 -61.49 -9.96 9.32
CA ALA A 128 -62.66 -9.07 9.31
C ALA A 128 -63.95 -9.87 9.52
N GLY A 129 -64.09 -11.01 8.87
CA GLY A 129 -65.22 -11.92 9.05
C GLY A 129 -65.35 -12.45 10.48
N ASP A 130 -64.24 -12.80 11.13
CA ASP A 130 -64.25 -13.28 12.52
C ASP A 130 -64.58 -12.16 13.52
N VAL A 131 -64.04 -10.95 13.34
CA VAL A 131 -64.35 -9.79 14.21
C VAL A 131 -65.80 -9.35 14.07
N LEU A 132 -66.34 -9.30 12.84
CA LEU A 132 -67.76 -9.01 12.60
C LEU A 132 -68.68 -10.07 13.23
N ARG A 133 -68.25 -11.33 13.26
CA ARG A 133 -69.02 -12.42 13.89
C ARG A 133 -68.92 -12.40 15.41
N SER A 134 -67.75 -12.05 15.96
CA SER A 134 -67.48 -12.03 17.40
C SER A 134 -67.97 -10.76 18.09
N GLY A 135 -68.22 -9.66 17.36
CA GLY A 135 -68.85 -8.44 17.88
C GLY A 135 -70.38 -8.41 17.78
N MET A 136 -70.99 -9.43 17.17
CA MET A 136 -72.45 -9.65 17.15
C MET A 136 -72.93 -10.69 18.17
N LEU A 137 -72.10 -11.01 19.16
CA LEU A 137 -72.46 -11.78 20.37
C LEU A 137 -72.18 -10.91 21.60
#